data_AF-A0AAD5GH64-F1
#
_entry.id   AF-A0AAD5GH64-F1
#
_cell.length_a   1.000
_cell.length_b   1.000
_cell.length_c   1.000
_cell.angle_alpha   90.00
_cell.angle_beta   90.00
_cell.angle_gamma   90.00
#
_symmetry.space_group_name_H-M   'P 1'
#
loop_
_entity.id
_entity.type
_entity.pdbx_description
1 polymer ?
#
loop_
_entity_poly.entity_id
_entity_poly.type
_entity_poly.pdbx_seq_one_letter_code
_entity_poly.pdbx_strand_id
1 'polypeptide(L)'
;MKMMMVERMFTVIILFGFYVVGKSEIYIVTIEGEPVTSYRGGVSGFEATAVESDEKLDVTSDSVSSYSQHLELKHDTLLETLFDQGTYTKLYSYKHLINGFAVDISPEQVKPLIFLIFLPTF
;
A
#
# COMPACT_ATOMS: atom_id res chain seq x y z
N MET A 1 18.50 -9.73 46.68
CA MET A 1 17.07 -9.77 46.30
C MET A 1 16.70 -8.80 45.18
N LYS A 2 17.19 -7.55 45.13
CA LYS A 2 16.93 -6.59 44.03
C LYS A 2 17.45 -7.02 42.65
N MET A 3 18.64 -7.64 42.56
CA MET A 3 19.27 -8.04 41.29
C MET A 3 18.46 -9.10 40.50
N MET A 4 18.05 -10.18 41.19
CA MET A 4 17.25 -11.27 40.62
C MET A 4 15.85 -10.83 40.13
N MET A 5 15.31 -9.75 40.70
CA MET A 5 14.02 -9.19 40.26
C MET A 5 14.17 -8.42 38.95
N VAL A 6 15.28 -7.70 38.77
CA VAL A 6 15.59 -6.96 37.54
C VAL A 6 15.82 -7.92 36.36
N GLU A 7 16.60 -8.98 36.55
CA GLU A 7 16.83 -10.00 35.50
C GLU A 7 15.55 -10.71 35.06
N ARG A 8 14.68 -11.03 36.03
CA ARG A 8 13.35 -11.61 35.75
C ARG A 8 12.46 -10.63 35.00
N MET A 9 12.49 -9.34 35.34
CA MET A 9 11.75 -8.32 34.60
C MET A 9 12.27 -8.18 33.16
N PHE A 10 13.58 -8.17 32.94
CA PHE A 10 14.15 -8.17 31.59
C PHE A 10 13.73 -9.40 30.78
N THR A 11 13.74 -10.58 31.41
CA THR A 11 13.33 -11.83 30.75
C THR A 11 11.84 -11.79 30.38
N VAL A 12 10.98 -11.28 31.27
CA VAL A 12 9.54 -11.11 30.98
C VAL A 12 9.30 -10.09 29.86
N ILE A 13 10.04 -8.97 29.84
CA ILE A 13 9.94 -7.95 28.78
C ILE A 13 10.39 -8.52 27.43
N ILE A 14 11.49 -9.29 27.39
CA ILE A 14 11.97 -9.93 26.17
C ILE A 14 10.96 -10.97 25.67
N LEU A 15 10.44 -11.82 26.56
CA LEU A 15 9.44 -12.83 26.20
C LEU A 15 8.13 -12.21 25.69
N PHE A 16 7.66 -11.12 26.31
CA PHE A 16 6.49 -10.37 25.82
C PHE A 16 6.78 -9.65 24.49
N GLY A 17 7.96 -9.05 24.34
CA GLY A 17 8.36 -8.39 23.09
C GLY A 17 8.41 -9.35 21.90
N PHE A 18 8.89 -10.57 22.10
CA PHE A 18 8.87 -11.62 21.08
C PHE A 18 7.45 -12.12 20.78
N TYR A 19 6.55 -12.15 21.77
CA TYR A 19 5.17 -12.59 21.58
C TYR A 19 4.34 -11.60 20.75
N VAL A 20 4.72 -10.32 20.72
CA VAL A 20 4.02 -9.27 19.97
C VAL A 20 4.38 -9.26 18.48
N VAL A 21 5.39 -10.03 18.03
CA VAL A 21 5.67 -10.20 16.59
C VAL A 21 4.61 -11.12 15.99
N GLY A 22 3.46 -10.55 15.67
CA GLY A 22 2.37 -11.22 14.95
C GLY A 22 2.84 -11.74 13.59
N LYS A 23 2.26 -12.85 13.14
CA LYS A 23 2.54 -13.41 11.81
C LYS A 23 1.98 -12.46 10.74
N SER A 24 2.85 -11.93 9.90
CA SER A 24 2.46 -11.09 8.76
C SER A 24 2.74 -11.80 7.43
N GLU A 25 2.00 -11.43 6.39
CA GLU A 25 2.10 -11.95 5.04
C GLU A 25 2.04 -10.80 4.03
N ILE A 26 2.67 -10.98 2.87
CA ILE A 26 2.73 -9.96 1.82
C ILE A 26 1.56 -10.14 0.85
N TYR A 27 0.81 -9.07 0.65
CA TYR A 27 -0.32 -9.00 -0.27
C TYR A 27 -0.09 -7.96 -1.35
N ILE A 28 -0.53 -8.25 -2.57
CA ILE A 28 -0.67 -7.26 -3.64
C ILE A 28 -2.14 -6.87 -3.73
N VAL A 29 -2.42 -5.59 -3.53
CA VAL A 29 -3.76 -5.00 -3.56
C VAL A 29 -3.90 -4.19 -4.83
N THR A 30 -4.89 -4.50 -5.65
CA THR A 30 -5.27 -3.71 -6.82
C THR A 30 -6.36 -2.71 -6.44
N ILE A 31 -6.29 -1.49 -6.97
CA ILE A 31 -7.28 -0.44 -6.70
C ILE A 31 -8.01 -0.08 -7.99
N GLU A 32 -9.26 0.35 -7.86
CA GLU A 32 -10.05 0.90 -8.96
C GLU A 32 -9.37 2.15 -9.57
N GLY A 33 -9.43 2.24 -10.90
CA GLY A 33 -8.84 3.31 -11.70
C GLY A 33 -7.76 2.80 -12.66
N GLU A 34 -7.51 3.57 -13.71
CA GLU A 34 -6.56 3.20 -14.75
C GLU A 34 -5.10 3.39 -14.29
N PRO A 35 -4.19 2.45 -14.60
CA PRO A 35 -2.76 2.67 -14.42
C PRO A 35 -2.22 3.67 -15.47
N VAL A 36 -1.01 4.19 -15.24
CA VAL A 36 -0.38 5.22 -16.10
C VAL A 36 -0.36 4.81 -17.58
N THR A 37 -0.10 3.54 -17.92
CA THR A 37 0.03 3.14 -19.32
C THR A 37 -1.28 3.19 -20.10
N SER A 38 -2.42 3.14 -19.43
CA SER A 38 -3.74 3.13 -20.09
C SER A 38 -4.62 4.32 -19.72
N TYR A 39 -4.16 5.24 -18.86
CA TYR A 39 -4.96 6.38 -18.43
C TYR A 39 -5.20 7.38 -19.55
N ARG A 40 -6.46 7.51 -19.97
CA ARG A 40 -6.89 8.36 -21.10
C ARG A 40 -7.39 9.75 -20.68
N GLY A 41 -7.13 10.16 -19.44
CA GLY A 41 -7.70 11.38 -18.87
C GLY A 41 -9.03 11.12 -18.14
N GLY A 42 -9.56 12.15 -17.49
CA GLY A 42 -10.84 12.07 -16.77
C GLY A 42 -10.74 12.41 -15.28
N VAL A 43 -9.54 12.42 -14.71
CA VAL A 43 -9.28 12.98 -13.38
C VAL A 43 -8.91 14.45 -13.53
N SER A 44 -9.67 15.33 -12.89
CA SER A 44 -9.44 16.78 -12.93
C SER A 44 -8.02 17.12 -12.46
N GLY A 45 -7.28 17.88 -13.27
CA GLY A 45 -5.91 18.28 -12.98
C GLY A 45 -4.83 17.31 -13.47
N PHE A 46 -5.19 16.22 -14.14
CA PHE A 46 -4.25 15.26 -14.70
C PHE A 46 -4.52 15.01 -16.18
N GLU A 47 -3.53 15.36 -17.00
CA GLU A 47 -3.51 15.08 -18.44
C GLU A 47 -3.44 13.56 -18.71
N ALA A 48 -3.97 13.14 -19.86
CA ALA A 48 -3.87 11.76 -20.29
C ALA A 48 -2.41 11.32 -20.42
N THR A 49 -2.11 10.08 -20.02
CA THR A 49 -0.77 9.50 -20.10
C THR A 49 -0.69 8.33 -21.06
N ALA A 50 -1.83 7.76 -21.47
CA ALA A 50 -1.87 6.73 -22.50
C ALA A 50 -1.35 7.29 -23.84
N VAL A 51 -0.45 6.52 -24.45
CA VAL A 51 0.04 6.76 -25.81
C VAL A 51 -0.63 5.77 -26.77
N GLU A 52 -0.60 6.07 -28.06
CA GLU A 52 -1.11 5.16 -29.07
C GLU A 52 -0.24 3.89 -29.15
N SER A 53 -0.82 2.80 -29.67
CA SER A 53 -0.28 1.43 -29.50
C SER A 53 1.13 1.21 -30.09
N ASP A 54 1.62 2.12 -30.94
CA ASP A 54 2.93 2.10 -31.59
C ASP A 54 3.92 3.12 -31.02
N GLU A 55 3.48 3.99 -30.12
CA GLU A 55 4.31 5.01 -29.48
C GLU A 55 4.81 4.54 -28.12
N LYS A 56 6.06 4.90 -27.79
CA LYS A 56 6.65 4.54 -26.50
C LYS A 56 6.26 5.59 -25.46
N LEU A 57 5.65 5.14 -24.36
CA LEU A 57 5.36 6.01 -23.23
C LEU A 57 6.65 6.67 -22.70
N ASP A 58 6.67 8.00 -22.69
CA ASP A 58 7.71 8.75 -22.00
C ASP A 58 7.41 8.76 -20.49
N VAL A 59 8.05 7.84 -19.78
CA VAL A 59 7.94 7.69 -18.32
C VAL A 59 8.52 8.87 -17.53
N THR A 60 9.23 9.79 -18.20
CA THR A 60 9.84 10.97 -17.58
C THR A 60 9.04 12.25 -17.79
N SER A 61 7.96 12.19 -18.57
CA SER A 61 7.08 13.33 -18.82
C SER A 61 6.39 13.82 -17.53
N ASP A 62 6.13 15.13 -17.48
CA ASP A 62 5.47 15.75 -16.33
C ASP A 62 4.07 15.17 -16.07
N SER A 63 3.33 14.81 -17.14
CA SER A 63 2.01 14.18 -17.02
C SER A 63 2.09 12.80 -16.37
N VAL A 64 3.04 11.97 -16.80
CA VAL A 64 3.29 10.65 -16.19
C VAL A 64 3.73 10.78 -14.74
N SER A 65 4.65 11.69 -14.45
CA SER A 65 5.15 11.92 -13.09
C SER A 65 4.02 12.37 -12.15
N SER A 66 3.24 13.38 -12.58
CA SER A 66 2.12 13.92 -11.82
C SER A 66 1.03 12.86 -11.56
N TYR A 67 0.61 12.14 -12.59
CA TYR A 67 -0.41 11.10 -12.44
C TYR A 67 0.10 9.90 -11.61
N SER A 68 1.37 9.52 -11.77
CA SER A 68 1.99 8.48 -10.93
C SER A 68 1.96 8.89 -9.45
N GLN A 69 2.31 10.13 -9.13
CA GLN A 69 2.28 10.63 -7.76
C GLN A 69 0.85 10.64 -7.22
N HIS A 70 -0.14 10.99 -8.05
CA HIS A 70 -1.55 10.92 -7.67
C HIS A 70 -1.98 9.50 -7.28
N LEU A 71 -1.63 8.49 -8.08
CA LEU A 71 -1.92 7.09 -7.74
C LEU A 71 -1.25 6.70 -6.42
N GLU A 72 0.01 7.06 -6.22
CA GLU A 72 0.73 6.77 -4.97
C GLU A 72 0.05 7.37 -3.73
N LEU A 73 -0.36 8.63 -3.82
CA LEU A 73 -1.07 9.30 -2.72
C LEU A 73 -2.41 8.64 -2.42
N LYS A 74 -3.12 8.13 -3.44
CA LYS A 74 -4.34 7.35 -3.22
C LYS A 74 -4.05 6.04 -2.49
N HIS A 75 -2.95 5.37 -2.80
CA HIS A 75 -2.54 4.14 -2.10
C HIS A 75 -2.26 4.42 -0.63
N ASP A 76 -1.50 5.49 -0.36
CA ASP A 76 -1.14 5.89 1.00
C ASP A 76 -2.36 6.29 1.82
N THR A 77 -3.22 7.13 1.24
CA THR A 77 -4.48 7.54 1.88
C THR A 77 -5.36 6.35 2.22
N LEU A 78 -5.44 5.35 1.32
CA LEU A 78 -6.24 4.15 1.59
C LEU A 78 -5.68 3.36 2.76
N LEU A 79 -4.36 3.13 2.80
CA LEU A 79 -3.70 2.43 3.90
C LEU A 79 -3.88 3.16 5.24
N GLU A 80 -3.66 4.48 5.25
CA GLU A 80 -3.82 5.33 6.43
C GLU A 80 -5.27 5.38 6.93
N THR A 81 -6.24 5.25 6.03
CA THR A 81 -7.67 5.21 6.40
C THR A 81 -8.08 3.87 6.99
N LEU A 82 -7.51 2.76 6.48
CA LEU A 82 -7.91 1.41 6.86
C LEU A 82 -7.18 0.87 8.09
N PHE A 83 -5.96 1.35 8.35
CA PHE A 83 -5.07 0.76 9.33
C PHE A 83 -4.38 1.79 10.22
N ASP A 84 -4.17 1.43 11.47
CA ASP A 84 -3.39 2.23 12.40
C ASP A 84 -1.90 2.20 12.05
N GLN A 85 -1.20 3.31 12.30
CA GLN A 85 0.23 3.43 12.04
C GLN A 85 1.03 2.35 12.80
N GLY A 86 1.95 1.69 12.11
CA GLY A 86 2.78 0.62 12.68
C GLY A 86 2.13 -0.76 12.66
N THR A 87 0.89 -0.89 12.21
CA THR A 87 0.21 -2.18 12.01
C THR A 87 0.35 -2.73 10.59
N TYR A 88 0.96 -1.99 9.68
CA TYR A 88 1.23 -2.39 8.30
C TYR A 88 2.57 -1.81 7.83
N THR A 89 3.17 -2.43 6.82
CA THR A 89 4.32 -1.88 6.11
C THR A 89 4.04 -1.88 4.61
N LYS A 90 3.91 -0.70 4.00
CA LYS A 90 3.85 -0.56 2.53
C LYS A 90 5.24 -0.90 1.96
N LEU A 91 5.30 -1.91 1.10
CA LEU A 91 6.55 -2.35 0.47
C LEU A 91 6.79 -1.65 -0.85
N TYR A 92 5.72 -1.45 -1.64
CA TYR A 92 5.84 -0.84 -2.97
C TYR A 92 4.50 -0.32 -3.49
N SER A 93 4.52 0.68 -4.38
CA SER A 93 3.36 1.16 -5.13
C SER A 93 3.54 0.92 -6.62
N TYR A 94 2.69 0.04 -7.18
CA TYR A 94 2.58 -0.20 -8.61
C TYR A 94 1.69 0.88 -9.23
N LYS A 95 2.23 1.57 -10.24
CA LYS A 95 1.57 2.73 -10.86
C LYS A 95 1.49 2.62 -12.38
N HIS A 96 2.49 1.95 -12.98
CA HIS A 96 2.67 1.95 -14.42
C HIS A 96 1.80 0.94 -15.14
N LEU A 97 1.95 -0.35 -14.82
CA LEU A 97 1.22 -1.44 -15.48
C LEU A 97 -0.01 -1.90 -14.69
N ILE A 98 0.03 -1.70 -13.37
CA ILE A 98 -1.00 -2.09 -12.42
C ILE A 98 -1.20 -0.87 -11.54
N ASN A 99 -2.46 -0.55 -11.22
CA ASN A 99 -2.82 0.44 -10.22
C ASN A 99 -3.04 -0.30 -8.88
N GLY A 100 -2.06 -0.21 -7.98
CA GLY A 100 -2.10 -0.94 -6.71
C GLY A 100 -0.81 -0.88 -5.90
N PHE A 101 -0.73 -1.65 -4.82
CA PHE A 101 0.45 -1.66 -3.95
C PHE A 101 0.70 -3.03 -3.32
N ALA A 102 1.96 -3.27 -2.93
CA ALA A 102 2.35 -4.39 -2.10
C ALA A 102 2.44 -3.94 -0.64
N VAL A 103 1.84 -4.69 0.28
CA VAL A 103 1.82 -4.40 1.71
C VAL A 103 2.06 -5.67 2.52
N ASP A 104 2.83 -5.55 3.60
CA ASP A 104 3.00 -6.56 4.63
C ASP A 104 2.04 -6.26 5.79
N ILE A 105 1.10 -7.17 6.03
CA ILE A 105 0.01 -7.06 7.03
C ILE A 105 -0.33 -8.43 7.62
N SER A 106 -1.02 -8.45 8.76
CA SER A 106 -1.55 -9.70 9.31
C SER A 106 -2.71 -10.22 8.46
N PRO A 107 -2.93 -11.55 8.38
CA PRO A 107 -4.07 -12.13 7.66
C PRO A 107 -5.44 -11.58 8.10
N GLU A 108 -5.58 -11.17 9.36
CA GLU A 108 -6.81 -10.60 9.91
C GLU A 108 -7.11 -9.21 9.31
N GLN A 109 -6.07 -8.44 8.98
CA GLN A 109 -6.16 -7.11 8.38
C GLN A 109 -6.49 -7.14 6.88
N VAL A 110 -6.46 -8.31 6.23
CA VAL A 110 -6.73 -8.44 4.78
C VAL A 110 -8.23 -8.24 4.46
N LYS A 111 -9.12 -8.58 5.39
CA LYS A 111 -10.58 -8.53 5.20
C LYS A 111 -11.10 -7.18 4.67
N PRO A 112 -10.75 -6.01 5.24
CA PRO A 112 -11.19 -4.72 4.72
C PRO A 112 -10.72 -4.45 3.28
N LEU A 113 -9.52 -4.91 2.89
CA LEU A 113 -8.98 -4.72 1.54
C LEU A 113 -9.75 -5.56 0.51
N ILE A 114 -10.06 -6.80 0.84
CA ILE A 114 -10.90 -7.69 0.01
C ILE A 114 -12.25 -7.01 -0.26
N PHE A 115 -12.89 -6.48 0.78
CA PHE A 115 -14.19 -5.82 0.63
C PHE A 115 -14.12 -4.63 -0.34
N LEU A 116 -13.01 -3.89 -0.34
CA LEU A 116 -12.82 -2.77 -1.25
C LEU A 116 -12.58 -3.19 -2.71
N ILE A 117 -11.92 -4.33 -2.95
CA ILE A 117 -11.70 -4.88 -4.30
C ILE A 117 -13.00 -5.45 -4.88
N PHE A 118 -13.88 -5.98 -4.04
CA PHE A 118 -15.12 -6.65 -4.45
C PHE A 118 -16.39 -5.79 -4.36
N LEU A 119 -16.30 -4.54 -3.91
CA LEU A 119 -17.38 -3.59 -4.07
C LEU A 119 -17.25 -2.94 -5.45
N PRO A 120 -18.05 -3.34 -6.45
CA PRO A 120 -18.36 -2.39 -7.51
C PRO A 120 -19.05 -1.23 -6.80
N THR A 121 -18.51 -0.04 -6.99
CA THR A 121 -19.19 1.22 -6.70
C THR A 121 -20.65 1.11 -7.18
N PHE A 122 -21.59 1.02 -6.22
CA PHE A 122 -23.03 1.14 -6.47
C PHE A 122 -23.44 2.61 -6.35
#